data_AF-A0A519RWC8-F1
#
_entry.id   AF-A0A519RWC8-F1
#
_cell.length_a   1.000
_cell.length_b   1.000
_cell.length_c   1.000
_cell.angle_alpha   90.00
_cell.angle_beta   90.00
_cell.angle_gamma   90.00
#
_symmetry.space_group_name_H-M   'P 1'
#
loop_
_entity.id
_entity.type
_entity.pdbx_description
1 polymer ?
#
loop_
_entity_poly.entity_id
_entity_poly.type
_entity_poly.pdbx_seq_one_letter_code
_entity_poly.pdbx_strand_id
1 'polypeptide(L)'
;YSSAFKRDPNVAAEALKIANYSCENDANHRTFITSFGHQFMEAHHLVPMEFYEKFEFDIDVPENVVSLCPNCHRAFHHAEWKQKSELIEKFFEQRFQKIHARGIVLDLSSLKEFYQRIGEEINNN
;
A
#
# COMPACT_ATOMS: atom_id res chain seq x y z
N TYR A 1 7.37 10.26 4.86
CA TYR A 1 6.18 11.01 5.31
C TYR A 1 5.49 11.52 4.06
N SER A 2 4.27 11.07 3.75
CA SER A 2 3.53 11.58 2.58
C SER A 2 2.82 12.87 2.96
N SER A 3 3.02 13.89 2.13
CA SER A 3 2.46 15.23 2.25
C SER A 3 0.93 15.23 2.12
N ALA A 4 0.29 15.92 3.07
CA ALA A 4 -0.93 16.72 3.01
C ALA A 4 -1.99 16.48 1.90
N PHE A 5 -2.47 15.24 1.70
CA PHE A 5 -3.80 15.02 1.11
C PHE A 5 -4.75 14.43 2.14
N LYS A 6 -6.02 14.85 2.11
CA LYS A 6 -7.05 14.46 3.08
C LYS A 6 -7.50 13.02 2.80
N ARG A 7 -6.71 12.07 3.30
CA ARG A 7 -7.06 10.64 3.26
C ARG A 7 -8.37 10.41 4.02
N ASP A 8 -9.25 9.60 3.47
CA ASP A 8 -10.44 9.15 4.16
C ASP A 8 -10.04 8.01 5.13
N PRO A 9 -10.12 8.22 6.46
CA PRO A 9 -9.79 7.16 7.42
C PRO A 9 -10.70 5.92 7.27
N ASN A 10 -11.89 6.06 6.67
CA ASN A 10 -12.78 4.94 6.44
C ASN A 10 -12.24 3.98 5.38
N VAL A 11 -11.53 4.47 4.36
CA VAL A 11 -10.93 3.64 3.31
C VAL A 11 -9.89 2.69 3.89
N ALA A 12 -9.00 3.23 4.72
CA ALA A 12 -8.00 2.43 5.43
C ALA A 12 -8.66 1.41 6.38
N ALA A 13 -9.64 1.85 7.18
CA ALA A 13 -10.35 0.98 8.11
C ALA A 13 -11.12 -0.16 7.38
N GLU A 14 -11.76 0.16 6.26
CA GLU A 14 -12.48 -0.80 5.43
C GLU A 14 -11.52 -1.85 4.84
N ALA A 15 -10.40 -1.42 4.26
CA ALA A 15 -9.41 -2.36 3.71
C ALA A 15 -8.85 -3.32 4.77
N LEU A 16 -8.52 -2.81 5.96
CA LEU A 16 -8.06 -3.66 7.08
C LEU A 16 -9.14 -4.65 7.52
N LYS A 17 -10.41 -4.23 7.54
CA LYS A 17 -11.55 -5.09 7.89
C LYS A 17 -11.80 -6.15 6.81
N ILE A 18 -11.72 -5.80 5.53
CA ILE A 18 -11.83 -6.76 4.40
C ILE A 18 -10.75 -7.84 4.51
N ALA A 19 -9.53 -7.46 4.90
CA ALA A 19 -8.42 -8.39 5.14
C ALA A 19 -8.52 -9.15 6.47
N ASN A 20 -9.62 -9.01 7.22
CA ASN A 20 -9.83 -9.60 8.55
C ASN A 20 -8.67 -9.32 9.52
N TYR A 21 -8.06 -8.13 9.42
CA TYR A 21 -6.88 -7.74 10.20
C TYR A 21 -5.73 -8.77 10.12
N SER A 22 -5.57 -9.41 8.97
CA SER A 22 -4.44 -10.27 8.63
C SER A 22 -3.46 -9.55 7.71
N CYS A 23 -2.19 -9.93 7.77
CA CYS A 23 -1.19 -9.44 6.82
C CYS A 23 -1.39 -10.15 5.49
N GLU A 24 -1.59 -9.39 4.42
CA GLU A 24 -1.79 -9.93 3.08
C GLU A 24 -0.49 -10.43 2.43
N ASN A 25 0.67 -10.06 2.98
CA ASN A 25 1.93 -10.62 2.53
C ASN A 25 2.12 -12.07 3.00
N ASP A 26 1.75 -12.35 4.26
CA ASP A 26 1.74 -13.69 4.85
C ASP A 26 0.72 -13.73 6.00
N ALA A 27 -0.30 -14.58 5.86
CA ALA A 27 -1.37 -14.75 6.84
C ALA A 27 -0.90 -15.32 8.20
N ASN A 28 0.31 -15.91 8.24
CA ASN A 28 0.92 -16.42 9.45
C ASN A 28 1.63 -15.34 10.27
N HIS A 29 1.88 -14.15 9.71
CA HIS A 29 2.44 -13.05 10.46
C HIS A 29 1.52 -12.66 11.62
N ARG A 30 2.11 -12.59 12.81
CA ARG A 30 1.44 -12.21 14.05
C ARG A 30 1.91 -10.85 14.54
N THR A 31 0.97 -10.10 15.10
CA THR A 31 1.23 -8.83 15.80
C THR A 31 0.48 -8.85 17.13
N PHE A 32 0.66 -7.82 17.95
CA PHE A 32 -0.10 -7.69 19.19
C PHE A 32 -1.60 -7.54 18.90
N ILE A 33 -2.43 -8.00 19.84
CA ILE A 33 -3.88 -7.82 19.78
C ILE A 33 -4.21 -6.41 20.29
N THR A 34 -4.99 -5.68 19.53
CA THR A 34 -5.46 -4.33 19.90
C THR A 34 -6.52 -4.41 21.00
N SER A 35 -6.85 -3.28 21.63
CA SER A 35 -7.98 -3.18 22.56
C SER A 35 -9.34 -3.53 21.94
N PHE A 36 -9.42 -3.61 20.60
CA PHE A 36 -10.60 -3.99 19.84
C PHE A 36 -10.66 -5.50 19.52
N GLY A 37 -9.69 -6.29 20.01
CA GLY A 37 -9.74 -7.77 19.93
C GLY A 37 -9.24 -8.39 18.62
N HIS A 38 -8.64 -7.60 17.72
CA HIS A 38 -8.03 -8.08 16.48
C HIS A 38 -6.53 -7.77 16.45
N GLN A 39 -5.78 -8.43 15.56
CA GLN A 39 -4.36 -8.15 15.36
C GLN A 39 -4.14 -6.71 14.87
N PHE A 40 -3.03 -6.10 15.26
CA PHE A 40 -2.60 -4.81 14.73
C PHE A 40 -2.05 -4.94 13.30
N MET A 41 -2.58 -4.17 12.37
CA MET A 41 -2.11 -4.09 10.98
C MET A 41 -2.06 -2.62 10.55
N GLU A 42 -1.20 -2.31 9.60
CA GLU A 42 -1.04 -1.00 8.98
C GLU A 42 -1.61 -1.04 7.55
N ALA A 43 -2.35 0.00 7.17
CA ALA A 43 -2.87 0.17 5.82
C ALA A 43 -1.81 0.80 4.93
N HIS A 44 -1.52 0.18 3.78
CA HIS A 44 -0.55 0.65 2.80
C HIS A 44 -1.20 0.88 1.45
N HIS A 45 -1.17 2.11 0.93
CA HIS A 45 -1.58 2.39 -0.45
C HIS A 45 -0.54 1.84 -1.43
N LEU A 46 -0.94 0.88 -2.27
CA LEU A 46 -0.07 0.26 -3.27
C LEU A 46 0.40 1.29 -4.29
N VAL A 47 -0.53 2.01 -4.93
CA VAL A 47 -0.25 3.24 -5.67
C VAL A 47 -0.08 4.36 -4.66
N PRO A 48 1.13 4.95 -4.52
CA PRO A 48 1.38 5.94 -3.47
C PRO A 48 0.54 7.19 -3.65
N MET A 49 -0.06 7.67 -2.56
CA MET A 49 -1.00 8.81 -2.57
C MET A 49 -0.40 10.13 -3.07
N GLU A 50 0.91 10.30 -3.03
CA GLU A 50 1.58 11.49 -3.58
C GLU A 50 1.46 11.62 -5.11
N PHE A 51 1.14 10.52 -5.81
CA PHE A 51 0.95 10.51 -7.25
C PHE A 51 -0.53 10.62 -7.66
N TYR A 52 -1.43 10.98 -6.73
CA TYR A 52 -2.87 11.03 -7.01
C TYR A 52 -3.21 11.93 -8.23
N GLU A 53 -2.50 13.05 -8.42
CA GLU A 53 -2.71 13.98 -9.55
C GLU A 53 -2.41 13.36 -10.92
N LYS A 54 -1.74 12.20 -10.96
CA LYS A 54 -1.48 11.47 -12.21
C LYS A 54 -2.67 10.66 -12.69
N PHE A 55 -3.73 10.56 -11.88
CA PHE A 55 -4.90 9.73 -12.14
C PHE A 55 -6.13 10.59 -12.36
N GLU A 56 -6.97 10.17 -13.29
CA GLU A 56 -8.27 10.81 -13.56
C GLU A 56 -9.28 10.54 -12.42
N PHE A 57 -9.19 9.36 -11.80
CA PHE A 57 -10.06 8.91 -10.72
C PHE A 57 -9.30 8.88 -9.39
N ASP A 58 -10.04 8.98 -8.29
CA ASP A 58 -9.48 8.92 -6.94
C ASP A 58 -8.81 7.57 -6.67
N ILE A 59 -7.59 7.62 -6.11
CA ILE A 59 -6.80 6.46 -5.74
C ILE A 59 -6.89 6.12 -4.25
N ASP A 60 -7.59 6.94 -3.44
CA ASP A 60 -7.92 6.62 -2.05
C ASP A 60 -9.13 5.68 -1.99
N VAL A 61 -8.93 4.44 -2.43
CA VAL A 61 -9.97 3.40 -2.48
C VAL A 61 -9.46 2.10 -1.83
N PRO A 62 -10.33 1.27 -1.21
CA PRO A 62 -9.89 0.05 -0.52
C PRO A 62 -9.16 -0.94 -1.43
N GLU A 63 -9.45 -0.94 -2.73
CA GLU A 63 -8.77 -1.77 -3.73
C GLU A 63 -7.29 -1.43 -3.86
N ASN A 64 -6.93 -0.16 -3.65
CA ASN A 64 -5.56 0.34 -3.65
C ASN A 64 -4.86 0.19 -2.29
N VAL A 65 -5.57 -0.27 -1.24
CA VAL A 65 -4.99 -0.44 0.09
C VAL A 65 -4.72 -1.92 0.38
N VAL A 66 -3.54 -2.17 0.94
CA VAL A 66 -3.07 -3.48 1.39
C VAL A 66 -2.92 -3.47 2.91
N SER A 67 -3.48 -4.47 3.59
CA SER A 67 -3.31 -4.71 5.02
C SER A 67 -1.99 -5.44 5.29
N LEU A 68 -1.08 -4.81 6.02
CA LEU A 68 0.26 -5.34 6.27
C LEU A 68 0.61 -5.32 7.75
N CYS A 69 1.40 -6.30 8.19
CA CYS A 69 2.08 -6.18 9.49
C CYS A 69 3.15 -5.07 9.42
N PRO A 70 3.58 -4.50 10.56
CA PRO A 70 4.54 -3.40 10.57
C PRO A 70 5.84 -3.69 9.82
N ASN A 71 6.34 -4.92 9.90
CA ASN A 71 7.57 -5.31 9.19
C ASN A 71 7.39 -5.28 7.67
N CYS A 72 6.28 -5.83 7.16
CA CYS A 72 6.01 -5.83 5.72
C CYS A 72 5.70 -4.43 5.20
N HIS A 73 4.97 -3.63 5.96
CA HIS A 73 4.72 -2.24 5.60
C HIS A 73 6.04 -1.44 5.51
N ARG A 74 6.93 -1.57 6.50
CA ARG A 74 8.24 -0.90 6.46
C ARG A 74 9.12 -1.39 5.31
N ALA A 75 9.00 -2.65 4.88
CA ALA A 75 9.75 -3.17 3.74
C ALA A 75 9.45 -2.42 2.43
N PHE A 76 8.20 -1.98 2.20
CA PHE A 76 7.87 -1.14 1.03
C PHE A 76 8.63 0.19 1.00
N HIS A 77 9.02 0.71 2.17
CA HIS A 77 9.71 1.99 2.26
C HIS A 77 11.23 1.83 2.36
N HIS A 78 11.71 0.90 3.19
CA HIS A 78 13.09 0.86 3.66
C HIS A 78 13.89 -0.35 3.19
N ALA A 79 13.27 -1.38 2.61
CA ALA A 79 14.03 -2.51 2.09
C ALA A 79 14.86 -2.12 0.87
N GLU A 80 15.89 -2.92 0.59
CA GLU A 80 16.64 -2.83 -0.66
C GLU A 80 15.71 -2.96 -1.86
N TRP A 81 16.10 -2.35 -2.98
CA TRP A 81 15.27 -2.30 -4.19
C TRP A 81 14.80 -3.67 -4.65
N LYS A 82 15.66 -4.70 -4.57
CA LYS A 82 15.31 -6.08 -4.96
C LYS A 82 14.10 -6.61 -4.17
N GLN A 83 14.14 -6.51 -2.84
CA GLN A 83 13.03 -6.97 -2.00
C GLN A 83 11.78 -6.09 -2.19
N LYS A 84 11.98 -4.78 -2.35
CA LYS A 84 10.89 -3.85 -2.62
C LYS A 84 10.18 -4.16 -3.94
N SER A 85 10.94 -4.42 -5.00
CA SER A 85 10.39 -4.73 -6.32
C SER A 85 9.60 -6.04 -6.32
N GLU A 86 10.08 -7.08 -5.61
CA GLU A 86 9.36 -8.35 -5.45
C GLU A 86 8.00 -8.14 -4.73
N LEU A 87 7.96 -7.29 -3.70
CA LEU A 87 6.71 -6.92 -3.03
C LEU A 87 5.77 -6.15 -3.95
N ILE A 88 6.29 -5.13 -4.67
CA ILE A 88 5.50 -4.33 -5.61
C ILE A 88 4.88 -5.22 -6.69
N GLU A 89 5.67 -6.12 -7.29
CA GLU A 89 5.21 -7.08 -8.30
C GLU A 89 4.08 -7.95 -7.77
N LYS A 90 4.29 -8.60 -6.62
CA LYS A 90 3.30 -9.46 -6.00
C LYS A 90 1.97 -8.75 -5.78
N PHE A 91 2.01 -7.55 -5.18
CA PHE A 91 0.77 -6.83 -4.86
C PHE A 91 0.14 -6.15 -6.07
N PHE A 92 0.95 -5.76 -7.07
CA PHE A 92 0.43 -5.30 -8.36
C PHE A 92 -0.41 -6.40 -9.02
N GLU A 93 0.10 -7.63 -9.11
CA GLU A 93 -0.65 -8.76 -9.68
C GLU A 93 -1.95 -9.02 -8.92
N GLN A 94 -1.91 -9.02 -7.58
CA GLN A 94 -3.09 -9.25 -6.73
C GLN A 94 -4.16 -8.16 -6.86
N ARG A 95 -3.75 -6.92 -7.13
CA ARG A 95 -4.66 -5.76 -7.15
C ARG A 95 -4.99 -5.26 -8.54
N PHE A 96 -4.28 -5.71 -9.58
CA PHE A 96 -4.38 -5.22 -10.96
C PHE A 96 -5.83 -5.08 -11.43
N GLN A 97 -6.60 -6.16 -11.38
CA GLN A 97 -7.98 -6.16 -11.85
C GLN A 97 -8.88 -5.21 -11.03
N LYS A 98 -8.70 -5.17 -9.71
CA LYS A 98 -9.52 -4.36 -8.81
C LYS A 98 -9.24 -2.86 -8.99
N ILE A 99 -7.97 -2.50 -9.10
CA ILE A 99 -7.54 -1.11 -9.30
C ILE A 99 -7.97 -0.60 -10.69
N HIS A 100 -7.79 -1.40 -11.74
CA HIS A 100 -8.25 -1.04 -13.10
C HIS A 100 -9.77 -0.91 -13.19
N ALA A 101 -10.53 -1.74 -12.47
CA ALA A 101 -11.99 -1.62 -12.40
C ALA A 101 -12.47 -0.31 -11.76
N ARG A 102 -11.61 0.40 -11.02
CA ARG A 102 -11.87 1.74 -10.46
C ARG A 102 -11.43 2.88 -11.39
N GLY A 103 -10.96 2.56 -12.60
CA GLY A 103 -10.44 3.55 -13.56
C GLY A 103 -8.99 3.97 -13.31
N ILE A 104 -8.30 3.34 -12.36
CA ILE A 104 -6.90 3.63 -12.04
C ILE A 104 -6.03 2.83 -13.02
N VAL A 105 -5.75 3.43 -14.18
CA VAL A 105 -4.95 2.79 -15.24
C VAL A 105 -3.47 2.94 -14.93
N LEU A 106 -2.81 1.82 -14.62
CA LEU A 106 -1.40 1.77 -14.27
C LEU A 106 -0.76 0.44 -14.72
N ASP A 107 0.49 0.50 -15.19
CA ASP A 107 1.33 -0.68 -15.42
C ASP A 107 2.39 -0.86 -14.33
N LEU A 108 3.00 -2.05 -14.31
CA LEU A 108 4.01 -2.40 -13.31
C LEU A 108 5.26 -1.51 -13.38
N SER A 109 5.67 -1.07 -14.58
CA SER A 109 6.85 -0.21 -14.76
C SER A 109 6.63 1.14 -14.09
N SER A 110 5.49 1.76 -14.40
CA SER A 110 5.07 3.04 -13.84
C SER A 110 4.95 2.98 -12.31
N LEU A 111 4.40 1.88 -11.77
CA LEU A 111 4.32 1.69 -10.33
C LEU A 111 5.71 1.60 -9.70
N LYS A 112 6.64 0.84 -10.30
CA LYS A 112 8.02 0.75 -9.80
C LYS A 112 8.72 2.10 -9.82
N GLU A 113 8.55 2.88 -10.89
CA GLU A 113 9.12 4.24 -11.00
C GLU A 113 8.63 5.14 -9.86
N PHE A 114 7.36 5.05 -9.46
CA PHE A 114 6.83 5.79 -8.30
C PHE A 114 7.60 5.45 -7.02
N TYR A 115 7.83 4.17 -6.74
CA TYR A 115 8.58 3.75 -5.55
C TYR A 115 10.08 4.11 -5.59
N GLN A 116 10.68 4.18 -6.78
CA GLN A 116 12.06 4.65 -6.93
C GLN A 116 12.18 6.13 -6.60
N ARG A 117 11.26 6.95 -7.15
CA ARG A 117 11.24 8.40 -6.90
C ARG A 117 11.06 8.73 -5.41
N ILE A 118 10.18 8.02 -4.71
CA ILE A 118 10.03 8.15 -3.25
C ILE A 118 11.35 7.87 -2.52
N GLY A 119 12.06 6.83 -2.94
CA GLY A 119 13.34 6.46 -2.33
C GLY A 119 14.43 7.50 -2.55
N GLU A 120 14.46 8.14 -3.72
CA GLU A 120 15.42 9.19 -4.06
C GLU A 120 15.16 10.48 -3.27
N GLU A 121 13.91 10.87 -3.07
CA GLU A 121 13.53 12.06 -2.29
C GLU A 121 13.89 11.94 -0.79
N ILE A 122 13.95 10.72 -0.25
CA ILE A 122 14.39 10.46 1.13
C ILE A 122 15.92 10.57 1.27
N ASN A 123 16.69 10.19 0.25
CA ASN A 123 18.16 10.20 0.30
C ASN A 123 18.78 11.58 0.02
N ASN A 124 17.97 12.53 -0.47
CA ASN A 124 18.40 13.90 -0.81
C ASN A 124 17.99 14.94 0.25
N ASN A 125 17.47 14.51 1.41
CA ASN A 125 17.12 15.35 2.57
C ASN A 125 17.87 14.88 3.82
#